data_AF-A0A9F5N0C4-F1
#
_entry.id   AF-A0A9F5N0C4-F1
#
_cell.length_a   1.000
_cell.length_b   1.000
_cell.length_c   1.000
_cell.angle_alpha   90.00
_cell.angle_beta   90.00
_cell.angle_gamma   90.00
#
_symmetry.space_group_name_H-M   'P 1'
#
loop_
_entity.id
_entity.type
_entity.pdbx_description
1 polymer ?
#
loop_
_entity_poly.entity_id
_entity_poly.type
_entity_poly.pdbx_seq_one_letter_code
_entity_poly.pdbx_strand_id
1 'polypeptide(L)'
;MSASLVVTRSLLREDTGTAENFLLCGSTLSEITEETEYIKKIRSTLAKVQPLFYKKESNHGIANGMLDSKPHSTEPELVPDEEMLSSSYKELLEKMKKAEEELLWVNKENERLKIKLEASRAAGAESVKHGSQKLQDNYKKRSEDLRKRQEGAINIMKARKLEQEQKLKQSTDSLSQLNVQLHEKYGQIEELEKRVQRMEEEKKTLKEKKQLLKKKLHQMMSNAENSKSCVKVQTEISVLQEQISHLDHVIHSQHQHLHNVIHQIEGLNNELKHQDERIESLKEQIVVLQAKVKR
;
A
#
# COMPACT_ATOMS: atom_id res chain seq x y z
N MET A 1 35.96 17.97 24.77
CA MET A 1 35.43 16.65 25.18
C MET A 1 34.35 16.26 24.21
N SER A 2 34.50 15.07 23.64
CA SER A 2 33.98 14.66 22.35
C SER A 2 32.52 14.18 22.42
N ALA A 3 31.66 14.76 21.58
CA ALA A 3 30.35 14.20 21.25
C ALA A 3 30.13 14.39 19.74
N SER A 4 30.97 13.71 18.95
CA SER A 4 30.88 13.67 17.50
C SER A 4 30.69 12.22 17.07
N LEU A 5 29.70 12.00 16.20
CA LEU A 5 29.55 10.84 15.31
C LEU A 5 29.24 9.47 15.94
N VAL A 6 27.99 9.25 16.38
CA VAL A 6 27.44 7.88 16.50
C VAL A 6 25.97 7.81 16.06
N VAL A 7 25.62 8.34 14.89
CA VAL A 7 24.26 8.15 14.31
C VAL A 7 24.29 7.51 12.90
N THR A 8 25.46 7.20 12.33
CA THR A 8 25.55 6.73 10.94
C THR A 8 26.23 5.37 10.76
N ARG A 9 26.12 4.45 11.72
CA ARG A 9 26.72 3.10 11.59
C ARG A 9 25.78 1.94 11.92
N SER A 10 24.58 1.94 11.36
CA SER A 10 23.70 0.76 11.41
C SER A 10 23.05 0.39 10.07
N LEU A 11 23.51 0.94 8.94
CA LEU A 11 22.90 0.68 7.62
C LEU A 11 23.48 -0.49 6.82
N LEU A 12 24.33 -1.35 7.39
CA LEU A 12 24.71 -2.60 6.73
C LEU A 12 24.83 -3.75 7.73
N ARG A 13 23.76 -4.56 7.80
CA ARG A 13 23.84 -5.99 8.09
C ARG A 13 22.72 -6.69 7.32
N GLU A 14 23.13 -7.65 6.50
CA GLU A 14 22.27 -8.54 5.72
C GLU A 14 21.39 -9.42 6.61
N ASP A 15 20.14 -9.50 6.15
CA ASP A 15 19.16 -10.60 6.16
C ASP A 15 18.94 -11.45 7.41
N THR A 16 17.71 -11.40 7.92
CA THR A 16 16.88 -12.58 8.23
C THR A 16 15.48 -12.15 8.66
N GLY A 17 14.54 -12.23 7.70
CA GLY A 17 13.14 -12.60 7.94
C GLY A 17 12.40 -11.95 9.12
N THR A 18 12.00 -10.69 8.98
CA THR A 18 10.66 -10.20 9.38
C THR A 18 10.51 -8.77 8.86
N ALA A 19 9.51 -8.57 8.02
CA ALA A 19 9.21 -7.27 7.42
C ALA A 19 8.69 -6.29 8.48
N GLU A 20 9.61 -5.64 9.20
CA GLU A 20 9.30 -4.41 9.92
C GLU A 20 9.57 -3.21 9.01
N ASN A 21 8.47 -2.51 8.72
CA ASN A 21 8.41 -1.33 7.88
C ASN A 21 9.24 -0.18 8.45
N PHE A 22 10.43 0.05 7.89
CA PHE A 22 11.15 1.31 8.06
C PHE A 22 11.05 2.14 6.79
N LEU A 23 9.89 2.78 6.59
CA LEU A 23 9.71 3.86 5.62
C LEU A 23 8.99 5.02 6.31
N LEU A 24 9.69 5.66 7.25
CA LEU A 24 9.22 6.89 7.87
C LEU A 24 10.01 8.08 7.33
N CYS A 25 9.70 8.46 6.08
CA CYS A 25 9.65 9.85 5.68
C CYS A 25 8.81 9.95 4.41
N GLY A 26 7.60 10.51 4.51
CA GLY A 26 6.73 10.79 3.36
C GLY A 26 7.22 11.99 2.52
N SER A 27 8.46 12.42 2.71
CA SER A 27 9.10 13.44 1.90
C SER A 27 9.78 12.78 0.72
N THR A 28 9.56 13.34 -0.47
CA THR A 28 10.29 12.92 -1.67
C THR A 28 11.78 13.17 -1.50
N LEU A 29 12.62 12.40 -2.19
CA LEU A 29 14.08 12.56 -2.13
C LEU A 29 14.50 14.01 -2.43
N SER A 30 13.80 14.67 -3.36
CA SER A 30 13.99 16.08 -3.71
C SER A 30 13.71 17.03 -2.54
N GLU A 31 12.61 16.83 -1.81
CA GLU A 31 12.27 17.64 -0.62
C GLU A 31 13.33 17.47 0.48
N ILE A 32 13.82 16.24 0.72
CA ILE A 32 14.88 15.99 1.71
C ILE A 32 16.20 16.65 1.30
N THR A 33 16.57 16.58 0.02
CA THR A 33 17.79 17.24 -0.47
C THR A 33 17.70 18.77 -0.36
N GLU A 34 16.55 19.36 -0.64
CA GLU A 34 16.33 20.79 -0.54
C GLU A 34 16.37 21.27 0.93
N GLU A 35 15.69 20.54 1.83
CA GLU A 35 15.72 20.83 3.27
C GLU A 35 17.14 20.71 3.85
N THR A 36 17.92 19.71 3.43
CA THR A 36 19.30 19.55 3.90
C THR A 36 20.24 20.66 3.42
N GLU A 37 20.09 21.13 2.18
CA GLU A 37 20.82 22.30 1.66
C GLU A 37 20.41 23.60 2.37
N TYR A 38 19.12 23.79 2.64
CA TYR A 38 18.62 24.93 3.41
C TYR A 38 19.20 24.96 4.83
N ILE A 39 19.23 23.81 5.52
CA ILE A 39 19.83 23.68 6.86
C ILE A 39 21.34 23.99 6.83
N LYS A 40 22.08 23.51 5.81
CA LYS A 40 23.50 23.86 5.64
C LYS A 40 23.70 25.37 5.50
N LYS A 41 22.83 26.03 4.73
CA LYS A 41 22.88 27.48 4.53
C LYS A 41 22.61 28.24 5.83
N ILE A 42 21.62 27.83 6.62
CA ILE A 42 21.36 28.40 7.95
C ILE A 42 22.57 28.24 8.86
N ARG A 43 23.14 27.03 8.94
CA ARG A 43 24.32 26.76 9.79
C ARG A 43 25.52 27.61 9.37
N SER A 44 25.75 27.78 8.08
CA SER A 44 26.82 28.63 7.54
C SER A 44 26.60 30.11 7.93
N THR A 45 25.38 30.62 7.78
CA THR A 45 25.06 31.99 8.18
C THR A 45 25.20 32.19 9.68
N LEU A 46 24.70 31.25 10.49
CA LEU A 46 24.80 31.30 11.94
C LEU A 46 26.26 31.30 12.41
N ALA A 47 27.11 30.47 11.80
CA ALA A 47 28.55 30.45 12.08
C ALA A 47 29.25 31.77 11.74
N LYS A 48 28.76 32.52 10.74
CA LYS A 48 29.30 33.85 10.38
C LYS A 48 28.90 34.95 11.36
N VAL A 49 27.71 34.88 11.95
CA VAL A 49 27.23 35.88 12.92
C VAL A 49 27.60 35.58 14.37
N GLN A 50 27.87 34.31 14.71
CA GLN A 50 28.24 33.90 16.07
C GLN A 50 29.44 34.67 16.67
N PRO A 51 30.53 34.98 15.94
CA PRO A 51 31.65 35.80 16.45
C PRO A 51 31.27 37.25 16.76
N LEU A 52 30.20 37.78 16.15
CA LEU A 52 29.75 39.16 16.36
C LEU A 52 28.96 39.31 17.67
N PHE A 53 28.32 38.22 18.13
CA PHE A 53 27.58 38.20 19.40
C PHE A 53 28.48 37.89 20.60
N TYR A 54 29.52 37.06 20.43
CA TYR A 54 30.42 36.67 21.52
C TYR A 54 31.58 37.65 21.81
N LYS A 55 31.84 38.63 20.93
CA LYS A 55 32.92 39.63 21.14
C LYS A 55 32.49 40.91 21.87
N LYS A 56 31.21 41.08 22.25
CA LYS A 56 30.71 42.32 22.86
C LYS A 56 30.70 42.34 24.39
N GLU A 57 31.21 41.31 25.05
CA GLU A 57 31.28 41.25 26.53
C GLU A 57 32.69 41.28 27.12
N SER A 58 33.78 41.35 26.32
CA SER A 58 35.15 41.26 26.87
C SER A 58 36.05 42.49 26.74
N ASN A 59 35.60 43.62 26.19
CA ASN A 59 36.48 44.78 25.99
C ASN A 59 35.82 46.10 26.41
N HIS A 60 35.77 46.34 27.72
CA HIS A 60 35.96 47.68 28.29
C HIS A 60 37.07 47.60 29.35
N GLY A 61 38.30 47.33 28.88
CA GLY A 61 39.49 47.77 29.58
C GLY A 61 39.53 49.29 29.48
N ILE A 62 39.28 49.95 30.60
CA ILE A 62 39.39 51.41 30.75
C ILE A 62 40.84 51.79 30.43
N ALA A 63 41.06 52.37 29.25
CA ALA A 63 42.29 53.10 28.98
C ALA A 63 42.21 54.41 29.77
N ASN A 64 42.72 54.37 31.01
CA ASN A 64 43.07 55.58 31.75
C ASN A 64 44.17 56.29 30.96
N GLY A 65 43.78 57.27 30.15
CA GLY A 65 44.69 58.29 29.66
C GLY A 65 45.19 59.10 30.85
N MET A 66 46.37 58.74 31.33
CA MET A 66 47.18 59.53 32.25
C MET A 66 47.59 60.82 31.51
N LEU A 67 46.77 61.86 31.62
CA LEU A 67 47.19 63.22 31.29
C LEU A 67 47.98 63.73 32.50
N ASP A 68 49.31 63.58 32.41
CA ASP A 68 50.27 64.26 33.27
C ASP A 68 49.98 65.75 33.24
N SER A 69 49.44 66.25 34.35
CA SER A 69 49.36 67.67 34.63
C SER A 69 50.74 68.13 35.08
N LYS A 70 51.50 68.71 34.14
CA LYS A 70 52.72 69.47 34.44
C LYS A 70 52.36 70.96 34.36
N PRO A 71 52.22 71.69 35.48
CA PRO A 71 52.06 73.13 35.40
C PRO A 71 53.42 73.74 35.11
N HIS A 72 53.55 74.36 33.94
CA HIS A 72 54.68 75.22 33.63
C HIS A 72 54.38 76.58 34.25
N SER A 73 54.99 76.86 35.41
CA SER A 73 55.09 78.22 35.92
C SER A 73 56.03 79.00 35.00
N THR A 74 55.48 79.96 34.29
CA THR A 74 56.20 81.15 33.83
C THR A 74 55.30 82.33 34.18
N GLU A 75 55.60 82.97 35.31
CA GLU A 75 55.20 84.37 35.51
C GLU A 75 55.85 85.19 34.39
N PRO A 76 55.08 86.04 33.72
CA PRO A 76 55.29 87.45 33.94
C PRO A 76 54.06 88.08 34.58
N GLU A 77 54.27 88.56 35.80
CA GLU A 77 53.83 89.86 36.29
C GLU A 77 53.09 90.70 35.22
N LEU A 78 51.78 90.88 35.39
CA LEU A 78 50.99 92.06 35.02
C LEU A 78 49.55 91.83 35.49
N VAL A 79 49.11 92.71 36.38
CA VAL A 79 47.79 92.79 37.02
C VAL A 79 46.66 92.65 35.98
N PRO A 80 45.77 91.64 36.06
CA PRO A 80 44.62 91.55 35.17
C PRO A 80 43.45 92.37 35.73
N ASP A 81 42.94 93.24 34.86
CA ASP A 81 41.74 94.04 35.06
C ASP A 81 40.52 93.14 35.35
N GLU A 82 39.77 93.48 36.40
CA GLU A 82 38.68 92.71 37.00
C GLU A 82 37.52 92.43 36.00
N GLU A 83 37.43 93.24 34.93
CA GLU A 83 36.44 93.11 33.85
C GLU A 83 36.72 91.98 32.84
N MET A 84 37.99 91.64 32.56
CA MET A 84 38.35 90.63 31.55
C MET A 84 38.14 89.19 32.06
N LEU A 85 38.34 88.95 33.35
CA LEU A 85 38.04 87.67 34.02
C LEU A 85 36.53 87.44 34.18
N SER A 86 35.76 88.51 34.38
CA SER A 86 34.29 88.47 34.47
C SER A 86 33.63 88.05 33.14
N SER A 87 34.13 88.55 32.00
CA SER A 87 33.66 88.14 30.67
C SER A 87 33.99 86.68 30.36
N SER A 88 35.20 86.22 30.70
CA SER A 88 35.64 84.82 30.52
C SER A 88 34.81 83.84 31.36
N TYR A 89 34.56 84.18 32.64
CA TYR A 89 33.72 83.40 33.53
C TYR A 89 32.28 83.29 33.02
N LYS A 90 31.72 84.39 32.51
CA LYS A 90 30.37 84.41 31.91
C LYS A 90 30.28 83.55 30.65
N GLU A 91 31.29 83.59 29.78
CA GLU A 91 31.34 82.73 28.59
C GLU A 91 31.47 81.25 28.94
N LEU A 92 32.26 80.92 29.96
CA LEU A 92 32.38 79.56 30.49
C LEU A 92 31.05 79.07 31.07
N LEU A 93 30.35 79.91 31.84
CA LEU A 93 29.05 79.58 32.42
C LEU A 93 27.99 79.30 31.35
N GLU A 94 27.98 80.09 30.27
CA GLU A 94 27.07 79.88 29.13
C GLU A 94 27.42 78.63 28.31
N LYS A 95 28.72 78.32 28.13
CA LYS A 95 29.15 77.04 27.54
C LYS A 95 28.72 75.85 28.41
N MET A 96 28.84 75.98 29.73
CA MET A 96 28.41 74.95 30.69
C MET A 96 26.89 74.72 30.64
N LYS A 97 26.09 75.80 30.62
CA LYS A 97 24.63 75.70 30.45
C LYS A 97 24.23 75.02 29.14
N LYS A 98 24.84 75.41 28.02
CA LYS A 98 24.59 74.78 26.71
C LYS A 98 24.95 73.30 26.72
N ALA A 99 26.10 72.94 27.31
CA ALA A 99 26.50 71.55 27.45
C ALA A 99 25.54 70.74 28.33
N GLU A 100 24.98 71.33 29.38
CA GLU A 100 23.96 70.71 30.24
C GLU A 100 22.62 70.49 29.49
N GLU A 101 22.19 71.47 28.71
CA GLU A 101 21.00 71.36 27.84
C GLU A 101 21.19 70.26 26.77
N GLU A 102 22.35 70.20 26.14
CA GLU A 102 22.72 69.15 25.18
C GLU A 102 22.75 67.76 25.83
N LEU A 103 23.33 67.62 27.03
CA LEU A 103 23.31 66.38 27.80
C LEU A 103 21.89 65.92 28.12
N LEU A 104 21.02 66.85 28.52
CA LEU A 104 19.63 66.55 28.82
C LEU A 104 18.86 66.08 27.57
N TRP A 105 19.16 66.66 26.41
CA TRP A 105 18.59 66.21 25.13
C TRP A 105 19.08 64.82 24.74
N VAL A 106 20.40 64.57 24.80
CA VAL A 106 20.99 63.26 24.50
C VAL A 106 20.47 62.18 25.44
N ASN A 107 20.26 62.51 26.72
CA ASN A 107 19.70 61.57 27.68
C ASN A 107 18.25 61.19 27.34
N LYS A 108 17.41 62.16 26.98
CA LYS A 108 16.03 61.91 26.51
C LYS A 108 16.01 61.05 25.25
N GLU A 109 16.91 61.31 24.31
CA GLU A 109 17.03 60.56 23.07
C GLU A 109 17.50 59.12 23.32
N ASN A 110 18.46 58.91 24.23
CA ASN A 110 18.90 57.57 24.63
C ASN A 110 17.77 56.74 25.25
N GLU A 111 16.96 57.32 26.14
CA GLU A 111 15.79 56.64 26.70
C GLU A 111 14.76 56.29 25.61
N ARG A 112 14.51 57.20 24.67
CA ARG A 112 13.65 56.94 23.51
C ARG A 112 14.17 55.77 22.65
N LEU A 113 15.47 55.74 22.39
CA LEU A 113 16.10 54.68 21.60
C LEU A 113 16.06 53.33 22.33
N LYS A 114 16.24 53.33 23.65
CA LYS A 114 16.14 52.12 24.48
C LYS A 114 14.75 51.49 24.39
N ILE A 115 13.69 52.29 24.53
CA ILE A 115 12.30 51.81 24.37
C ILE A 115 12.09 51.24 22.96
N LYS A 116 12.57 51.92 21.91
CA LYS A 116 12.43 51.46 20.53
C LYS A 116 13.17 50.14 20.29
N LEU A 117 14.35 49.98 20.87
CA LEU A 117 15.15 48.76 20.80
C LEU A 117 14.42 47.59 21.48
N GLU A 118 13.90 47.80 22.69
CA GLU A 118 13.14 46.80 23.44
C GLU A 118 11.86 46.40 22.72
N ALA A 119 11.10 47.37 22.20
CA ALA A 119 9.91 47.12 21.39
C ALA A 119 10.24 46.32 20.12
N SER A 120 11.32 46.66 19.41
CA SER A 120 11.77 45.92 18.22
C SER A 120 12.21 44.49 18.57
N ARG A 121 12.87 44.29 19.72
CA ARG A 121 13.26 42.96 20.21
C ARG A 121 12.03 42.12 20.57
N ALA A 122 11.07 42.69 21.29
CA ALA A 122 9.83 42.02 21.67
C ALA A 122 9.00 41.63 20.44
N ALA A 123 8.82 42.54 19.48
CA ALA A 123 8.14 42.27 18.22
C ALA A 123 8.85 41.17 17.41
N GLY A 124 10.19 41.19 17.36
CA GLY A 124 10.97 40.14 16.73
C GLY A 124 10.79 38.76 17.37
N ALA A 125 10.83 38.70 18.71
CA ALA A 125 10.63 37.46 19.46
C ALA A 125 9.22 36.87 19.25
N GLU A 126 8.18 37.71 19.32
CA GLU A 126 6.80 37.29 19.05
C GLU A 126 6.60 36.85 17.59
N SER A 127 7.21 37.53 16.61
CA SER A 127 7.16 37.11 15.21
C SER A 127 7.77 35.72 15.00
N VAL A 128 8.91 35.42 15.64
CA VAL A 128 9.55 34.10 15.55
C VAL A 128 8.70 33.03 16.24
N LYS A 129 8.16 33.34 17.42
CA LYS A 129 7.27 32.43 18.17
C LYS A 129 6.02 32.09 17.38
N HIS A 130 5.35 33.10 16.82
CA HIS A 130 4.17 32.91 15.96
C HIS A 130 4.52 32.08 14.73
N GLY A 131 5.65 32.36 14.07
CA GLY A 131 6.14 31.57 12.94
C GLY A 131 6.37 30.10 13.29
N SER A 132 6.99 29.83 14.44
CA SER A 132 7.27 28.48 14.95
C SER A 132 5.99 27.73 15.30
N GLN A 133 5.04 28.37 16.01
CA GLN A 133 3.76 27.76 16.35
C GLN A 133 2.96 27.40 15.09
N LYS A 134 2.88 28.34 14.13
CA LYS A 134 2.17 28.12 12.86
C LYS A 134 2.77 26.96 12.06
N LEU A 135 4.09 26.83 12.06
CA LEU A 135 4.78 25.72 11.40
C LEU A 135 4.47 24.38 12.09
N GLN A 136 4.50 24.34 13.42
CA GLN A 136 4.17 23.15 14.20
C GLN A 136 2.72 22.70 13.97
N ASP A 137 1.77 23.63 14.01
CA ASP A 137 0.36 23.36 13.79
C ASP A 137 0.11 22.81 12.37
N ASN A 138 0.79 23.41 11.37
CA ASN A 138 0.69 22.94 9.99
C ASN A 138 1.24 21.52 9.83
N TYR A 139 2.42 21.23 10.40
CA TYR A 139 3.02 19.91 10.36
C TYR A 139 2.14 18.86 11.04
N LYS A 140 1.61 19.18 12.23
CA LYS A 140 0.71 18.30 12.97
C LYS A 140 -0.55 17.98 12.15
N LYS A 141 -1.18 19.00 11.58
CA LYS A 141 -2.37 18.83 10.73
C LYS A 141 -2.07 17.97 9.50
N ARG A 142 -0.98 18.26 8.78
CA ARG A 142 -0.56 17.48 7.60
C ARG A 142 -0.29 16.02 7.95
N SER A 143 0.36 15.75 9.08
CA SER A 143 0.65 14.40 9.57
C SER A 143 -0.63 13.64 9.92
N GLU A 144 -1.55 14.27 10.66
CA GLU A 144 -2.83 13.65 11.01
C GLU A 144 -3.70 13.35 9.78
N ASP A 145 -3.75 14.26 8.82
CA ASP A 145 -4.49 14.07 7.56
C ASP A 145 -3.89 12.93 6.73
N LEU A 146 -2.55 12.84 6.65
CA LEU A 146 -1.87 11.74 5.96
C LEU A 146 -2.18 10.39 6.62
N ARG A 147 -2.09 10.33 7.96
CA ARG A 147 -2.42 9.13 8.73
C ARG A 147 -3.86 8.68 8.48
N LYS A 148 -4.83 9.60 8.52
CA LYS A 148 -6.25 9.29 8.25
C LYS A 148 -6.46 8.75 6.84
N ARG A 149 -5.79 9.33 5.83
CA ARG A 149 -5.86 8.84 4.44
C ARG A 149 -5.27 7.44 4.31
N GLN A 150 -4.13 7.17 4.94
CA GLN A 150 -3.50 5.86 4.94
C GLN A 150 -4.37 4.81 5.63
N GLU A 151 -4.91 5.12 6.80
CA GLU A 151 -5.83 4.24 7.52
C GLU A 151 -7.10 3.95 6.70
N GLY A 152 -7.67 4.98 6.05
CA GLY A 152 -8.79 4.81 5.13
C GLY A 152 -8.45 3.89 3.95
N ALA A 153 -7.28 4.08 3.32
CA ALA A 153 -6.82 3.22 2.23
C ALA A 153 -6.61 1.76 2.68
N ILE A 154 -6.02 1.54 3.86
CA ILE A 154 -5.84 0.22 4.46
C ILE A 154 -7.20 -0.45 4.69
N ASN A 155 -8.17 0.27 5.25
CA ASN A 155 -9.49 -0.28 5.52
C ASN A 155 -10.24 -0.65 4.23
N ILE A 156 -10.16 0.18 3.19
CA ILE A 156 -10.71 -0.14 1.86
C ILE A 156 -10.03 -1.38 1.27
N MET A 157 -8.70 -1.48 1.35
CA MET A 157 -7.97 -2.65 0.86
C MET A 157 -8.35 -3.93 1.62
N LYS A 158 -8.49 -3.86 2.95
CA LYS A 158 -8.95 -4.98 3.78
C LYS A 158 -10.36 -5.43 3.39
N ALA A 159 -11.29 -4.49 3.22
CA ALA A 159 -12.66 -4.80 2.82
C ALA A 159 -12.72 -5.48 1.44
N ARG A 160 -11.99 -4.94 0.45
CA ARG A 160 -11.90 -5.53 -0.90
C ARG A 160 -11.28 -6.93 -0.89
N LYS A 161 -10.22 -7.14 -0.10
CA LYS A 161 -9.60 -8.45 0.08
C LYS A 161 -10.62 -9.46 0.60
N LEU A 162 -11.34 -9.11 1.67
CA LEU A 162 -12.33 -10.00 2.28
C LEU A 162 -13.49 -10.32 1.31
N GLU A 163 -13.96 -9.33 0.55
CA GLU A 163 -14.97 -9.54 -0.49
C GLU A 163 -14.48 -10.51 -1.58
N GLN A 164 -13.22 -10.37 -2.03
CA GLN A 164 -12.62 -11.27 -3.01
C GLN A 164 -12.44 -12.69 -2.47
N GLU A 165 -11.98 -12.84 -1.22
CA GLU A 165 -11.86 -14.14 -0.55
C GLU A 165 -13.21 -14.85 -0.44
N GLN A 166 -14.28 -14.10 -0.13
CA GLN A 166 -15.63 -14.66 -0.07
C GLN A 166 -16.12 -15.14 -1.45
N LYS A 167 -15.90 -14.35 -2.51
CA LYS A 167 -16.26 -14.76 -3.88
C LYS A 167 -15.50 -16.00 -4.33
N LEU A 168 -14.21 -16.07 -4.02
CA LEU A 168 -13.40 -17.26 -4.30
C LEU A 168 -13.92 -18.48 -3.55
N LYS A 169 -14.25 -18.33 -2.27
CA LYS A 169 -14.82 -19.43 -1.47
C LYS A 169 -16.12 -19.96 -2.08
N GLN A 170 -17.05 -19.07 -2.45
CA GLN A 170 -18.31 -19.46 -3.10
C GLN A 170 -18.08 -20.20 -4.43
N SER A 171 -17.10 -19.74 -5.22
CA SER A 171 -16.72 -20.42 -6.46
C SER A 171 -16.16 -21.82 -6.21
N THR A 172 -15.28 -21.98 -5.21
CA THR A 172 -14.73 -23.28 -4.83
C THR A 172 -15.80 -24.24 -4.31
N ASP A 173 -16.73 -23.75 -3.50
CA ASP A 173 -17.84 -24.56 -2.99
C ASP A 173 -18.74 -25.04 -4.15
N SER A 174 -19.00 -24.16 -5.13
CA SER A 174 -19.76 -24.50 -6.34
C SER A 174 -19.03 -25.53 -7.21
N LEU A 175 -17.71 -25.40 -7.36
CA LEU A 175 -16.88 -26.36 -8.09
C LEU A 175 -16.87 -27.73 -7.39
N SER A 176 -16.78 -27.74 -6.06
CA SER A 176 -16.87 -28.97 -5.27
C SER A 176 -18.21 -29.67 -5.49
N GLN A 177 -19.32 -28.94 -5.47
CA GLN A 177 -20.65 -29.49 -5.76
C GLN A 177 -20.72 -30.08 -7.18
N LEU A 178 -20.19 -29.36 -8.16
CA LEU A 178 -20.16 -29.81 -9.55
C LEU A 178 -19.32 -31.10 -9.70
N ASN A 179 -18.19 -31.18 -9.00
CA ASN A 179 -17.33 -32.36 -9.04
C ASN A 179 -18.02 -33.59 -8.44
N VAL A 180 -18.79 -33.43 -7.37
CA VAL A 180 -19.61 -34.52 -6.81
C VAL A 180 -20.65 -34.99 -7.83
N GLN A 181 -21.39 -34.06 -8.45
CA GLN A 181 -22.38 -34.41 -9.48
C GLN A 181 -21.73 -35.11 -10.68
N LEU A 182 -20.56 -34.65 -11.10
CA LEU A 182 -19.80 -35.27 -12.18
C LEU A 182 -19.43 -36.72 -11.87
N HIS A 183 -18.92 -36.98 -10.66
CA HIS A 183 -18.61 -38.35 -10.22
C HIS A 183 -19.85 -39.24 -10.15
N GLU A 184 -21.00 -38.72 -9.68
CA GLU A 184 -22.27 -39.45 -9.69
C GLU A 184 -22.71 -39.82 -11.12
N LYS A 185 -22.54 -38.91 -12.08
CA LYS A 185 -22.84 -39.17 -13.50
C LYS A 185 -21.90 -40.19 -14.11
N TYR A 186 -20.61 -40.16 -13.79
CA TYR A 186 -19.68 -41.21 -14.22
C TYR A 186 -20.08 -42.58 -13.66
N GLY A 187 -20.49 -42.66 -12.38
CA GLY A 187 -21.02 -43.90 -11.81
C GLY A 187 -22.28 -44.41 -12.54
N GLN A 188 -23.22 -43.50 -12.87
CA GLN A 188 -24.41 -43.85 -13.66
C GLN A 188 -24.06 -44.41 -15.04
N ILE A 189 -23.06 -43.84 -15.72
CA ILE A 189 -22.58 -44.35 -17.01
C ILE A 189 -22.04 -45.77 -16.87
N GLU A 190 -21.15 -46.01 -15.90
CA GLU A 190 -20.54 -47.32 -15.69
C GLU A 190 -21.59 -48.41 -15.42
N GLU A 191 -22.62 -48.09 -14.63
CA GLU A 191 -23.73 -49.00 -14.36
C GLU A 191 -24.58 -49.28 -15.62
N LEU A 192 -24.88 -48.26 -16.41
CA LEU A 192 -25.64 -48.39 -17.66
C LEU A 192 -24.86 -49.19 -18.70
N GLU A 193 -23.57 -48.96 -18.85
CA GLU A 193 -22.69 -49.70 -19.75
C GLU A 193 -22.68 -51.19 -19.40
N LYS A 194 -22.48 -51.53 -18.11
CA LYS A 194 -22.55 -52.92 -17.63
C LYS A 194 -23.92 -53.55 -17.88
N ARG A 195 -25.01 -52.79 -17.73
CA ARG A 195 -26.37 -53.27 -18.00
C ARG A 195 -26.58 -53.57 -19.49
N VAL A 196 -26.17 -52.63 -20.36
CA VAL A 196 -26.26 -52.79 -21.81
C VAL A 196 -25.45 -54.00 -22.26
N GLN A 197 -24.23 -54.15 -21.77
CA GLN A 197 -23.38 -55.31 -22.09
C GLN A 197 -24.06 -56.64 -21.73
N ARG A 198 -24.63 -56.77 -20.51
CA ARG A 198 -25.35 -57.99 -20.12
C ARG A 198 -26.56 -58.28 -21.00
N MET A 199 -27.30 -57.23 -21.39
CA MET A 199 -28.45 -57.37 -22.29
C MET A 199 -28.02 -57.77 -23.70
N GLU A 200 -26.87 -57.30 -24.19
CA GLU A 200 -26.30 -57.72 -25.47
C GLU A 200 -25.84 -59.18 -25.47
N GLU A 201 -25.23 -59.64 -24.36
CA GLU A 201 -24.87 -61.04 -24.15
C GLU A 201 -26.12 -61.93 -24.10
N GLU A 202 -27.15 -61.55 -23.33
CA GLU A 202 -28.42 -62.27 -23.28
C GLU A 202 -29.07 -62.37 -24.67
N LYS A 203 -29.13 -61.26 -25.41
CA LYS A 203 -29.62 -61.23 -26.80
C LYS A 203 -28.86 -62.21 -27.69
N LYS A 204 -27.53 -62.30 -27.55
CA LYS A 204 -26.70 -63.25 -28.30
C LYS A 204 -27.10 -64.69 -27.98
N THR A 205 -27.23 -65.05 -26.70
CA THR A 205 -27.63 -66.41 -26.29
C THR A 205 -29.04 -66.78 -26.80
N LEU A 206 -30.00 -65.86 -26.74
CA LEU A 206 -31.36 -66.08 -27.27
C LEU A 206 -31.36 -66.29 -28.78
N LYS A 207 -30.56 -65.51 -29.53
CA LYS A 207 -30.38 -65.69 -30.98
C LYS A 207 -29.80 -67.06 -31.31
N GLU A 208 -28.80 -67.52 -30.56
CA GLU A 208 -28.20 -68.85 -30.74
C GLU A 208 -29.23 -69.98 -30.47
N LYS A 209 -29.99 -69.88 -29.37
CA LYS A 209 -31.08 -70.83 -29.04
C LYS A 209 -32.14 -70.88 -30.15
N LYS A 210 -32.56 -69.72 -30.65
CA LYS A 210 -33.51 -69.62 -31.77
C LYS A 210 -32.98 -70.31 -33.03
N GLN A 211 -31.69 -70.14 -33.35
CA GLN A 211 -31.07 -70.82 -34.50
C GLN A 211 -31.03 -72.35 -34.32
N LEU A 212 -30.75 -72.83 -33.11
CA LEU A 212 -30.77 -74.27 -32.80
C LEU A 212 -32.18 -74.86 -33.00
N LEU A 213 -33.22 -74.19 -32.49
CA LEU A 213 -34.60 -74.62 -32.67
C LEU A 213 -35.04 -74.59 -34.14
N LYS A 214 -34.62 -73.58 -34.91
CA LYS A 214 -34.87 -73.53 -36.36
C LYS A 214 -34.25 -74.72 -37.10
N LYS A 215 -33.01 -75.11 -36.75
CA LYS A 215 -32.35 -76.30 -37.31
C LYS A 215 -33.10 -77.58 -36.93
N LYS A 216 -33.50 -77.71 -35.67
CA LYS A 216 -34.31 -78.85 -35.19
C LYS A 216 -35.64 -78.94 -35.92
N LEU A 217 -36.36 -77.83 -36.08
CA LEU A 217 -37.62 -77.77 -36.82
C LEU A 217 -37.46 -78.27 -38.26
N HIS A 218 -36.43 -77.81 -38.97
CA HIS A 218 -36.13 -78.28 -40.33
C HIS A 218 -35.87 -79.78 -40.37
N GLN A 219 -35.11 -80.32 -39.42
CA GLN A 219 -34.85 -81.75 -39.33
C GLN A 219 -36.13 -82.56 -39.08
N MET A 220 -36.99 -82.12 -38.17
CA MET A 220 -38.27 -82.77 -37.87
C MET A 220 -39.23 -82.77 -39.08
N MET A 221 -39.23 -81.67 -39.83
CA MET A 221 -40.01 -81.55 -41.08
C MET A 221 -39.49 -82.50 -42.17
N SER A 222 -38.17 -82.65 -42.31
CA SER A 222 -37.56 -83.60 -43.26
C SER A 222 -37.77 -85.07 -42.87
N ASN A 223 -37.91 -85.36 -41.57
CA ASN A 223 -38.07 -86.72 -41.04
C ASN A 223 -39.53 -87.18 -40.93
N ALA A 224 -40.50 -86.40 -41.42
CA ALA A 224 -41.95 -86.67 -41.33
C ALA A 224 -42.44 -86.94 -39.90
N GLU A 225 -41.86 -86.26 -38.90
CA GLU A 225 -42.31 -86.36 -37.51
C GLU A 225 -43.72 -85.80 -37.30
N ASN A 226 -44.33 -86.16 -36.18
CA ASN A 226 -45.69 -85.76 -35.78
C ASN A 226 -45.92 -84.23 -35.85
N SER A 227 -46.87 -83.80 -36.69
CA SER A 227 -47.25 -82.39 -36.91
C SER A 227 -47.42 -81.57 -35.62
N LYS A 228 -47.94 -82.19 -34.55
CA LYS A 228 -48.10 -81.53 -33.23
C LYS A 228 -46.78 -81.11 -32.59
N SER A 229 -45.67 -81.83 -32.78
CA SER A 229 -44.36 -81.48 -32.19
C SER A 229 -43.68 -80.35 -32.99
N CYS A 230 -43.85 -80.36 -34.31
CA CYS A 230 -43.41 -79.28 -35.21
C CYS A 230 -44.08 -77.94 -34.85
N VAL A 231 -45.40 -77.96 -34.62
CA VAL A 231 -46.15 -76.76 -34.16
C VAL A 231 -45.63 -76.26 -32.81
N LYS A 232 -45.30 -77.14 -31.86
CA LYS A 232 -44.71 -76.72 -30.56
C LYS A 232 -43.36 -76.00 -30.74
N VAL A 233 -42.46 -76.55 -31.55
CA VAL A 233 -41.16 -75.92 -31.84
C VAL A 233 -41.34 -74.59 -32.56
N GLN A 234 -42.30 -74.50 -33.50
CA GLN A 234 -42.67 -73.25 -34.17
C GLN A 234 -43.15 -72.20 -33.16
N THR A 235 -44.01 -72.57 -32.20
CA THR A 235 -44.46 -71.63 -31.16
C THR A 235 -43.32 -71.13 -30.28
N GLU A 236 -42.37 -72.00 -29.89
CA GLU A 236 -41.21 -71.60 -29.10
C GLU A 236 -40.30 -70.64 -29.89
N ILE A 237 -40.14 -70.84 -31.21
CA ILE A 237 -39.41 -69.92 -32.09
C ILE A 237 -40.08 -68.54 -32.15
N SER A 238 -41.41 -68.48 -32.21
CA SER A 238 -42.16 -67.21 -32.20
C SER A 238 -42.02 -66.47 -30.87
N VAL A 239 -42.11 -67.18 -29.74
CA VAL A 239 -41.90 -66.58 -28.40
C VAL A 239 -40.48 -66.03 -28.27
N LEU A 240 -39.46 -66.79 -28.70
CA LEU A 240 -38.07 -66.31 -28.69
C LEU A 240 -37.86 -65.10 -29.60
N GLN A 241 -38.55 -65.05 -30.75
CA GLN A 241 -38.50 -63.90 -31.63
C GLN A 241 -39.07 -62.65 -30.95
N GLU A 242 -40.19 -62.78 -30.25
CA GLU A 242 -40.82 -61.69 -29.51
C GLU A 242 -39.93 -61.20 -28.34
N GLN A 243 -39.32 -62.13 -27.59
CA GLN A 243 -38.36 -61.81 -26.53
C GLN A 243 -37.13 -61.04 -27.07
N ILE A 244 -36.57 -61.47 -28.20
CA ILE A 244 -35.46 -60.77 -28.85
C ILE A 244 -35.88 -59.37 -29.30
N SER A 245 -37.06 -59.23 -29.90
CA SER A 245 -37.60 -57.93 -30.34
C SER A 245 -37.86 -56.99 -29.16
N HIS A 246 -38.39 -57.49 -28.05
CA HIS A 246 -38.56 -56.70 -26.83
C HIS A 246 -37.21 -56.25 -26.26
N LEU A 247 -36.24 -57.17 -26.15
CA LEU A 247 -34.91 -56.86 -25.65
C LEU A 247 -34.19 -55.82 -26.53
N ASP A 248 -34.38 -55.87 -27.85
CA ASP A 248 -33.87 -54.87 -28.80
C ASP A 248 -34.42 -53.45 -28.52
N HIS A 249 -35.72 -53.33 -28.23
CA HIS A 249 -36.32 -52.05 -27.87
C HIS A 249 -35.76 -51.51 -26.55
N VAL A 250 -35.63 -52.37 -25.54
CA VAL A 250 -35.06 -51.96 -24.25
C VAL A 250 -33.60 -51.56 -24.41
N ILE A 251 -32.77 -52.32 -25.15
CA ILE A 251 -31.38 -51.96 -25.45
C ILE A 251 -31.32 -50.58 -26.12
N HIS A 252 -32.16 -50.33 -27.13
CA HIS A 252 -32.17 -49.05 -27.83
C HIS A 252 -32.51 -47.89 -26.90
N SER A 253 -33.54 -48.04 -26.04
CA SER A 253 -33.91 -47.02 -25.06
C SER A 253 -32.80 -46.74 -24.03
N GLN A 254 -32.07 -47.79 -23.60
CA GLN A 254 -30.95 -47.65 -22.67
C GLN A 254 -29.75 -46.97 -23.34
N HIS A 255 -29.47 -47.28 -24.60
CA HIS A 255 -28.44 -46.58 -25.39
C HIS A 255 -28.75 -45.09 -25.56
N GLN A 256 -30.02 -44.76 -25.84
CA GLN A 256 -30.45 -43.37 -25.94
C GLN A 256 -30.31 -42.63 -24.60
N HIS A 257 -30.63 -43.29 -23.49
CA HIS A 257 -30.42 -42.73 -22.16
C HIS A 257 -28.93 -42.50 -21.86
N LEU A 258 -28.07 -43.48 -22.14
CA LEU A 258 -26.62 -43.37 -21.99
C LEU A 258 -26.06 -42.19 -22.78
N HIS A 259 -26.45 -42.04 -24.05
CA HIS A 259 -26.04 -40.93 -24.89
C HIS A 259 -26.44 -39.56 -24.30
N ASN A 260 -27.65 -39.44 -23.73
CA ASN A 260 -28.09 -38.22 -23.08
C ASN A 260 -27.27 -37.88 -21.82
N VAL A 261 -26.84 -38.89 -21.06
CA VAL A 261 -25.97 -38.67 -19.88
C VAL A 261 -24.56 -38.25 -20.31
N ILE A 262 -24.00 -38.88 -21.35
CA ILE A 262 -22.70 -38.49 -21.93
C ILE A 262 -22.74 -37.03 -22.38
N HIS A 263 -23.78 -36.63 -23.12
CA HIS A 263 -23.94 -35.26 -23.57
C HIS A 263 -24.05 -34.25 -22.41
N GLN A 264 -24.69 -34.63 -21.29
CA GLN A 264 -24.72 -33.78 -20.10
C GLN A 264 -23.32 -33.60 -19.49
N ILE A 265 -22.52 -34.66 -19.41
CA ILE A 265 -21.12 -34.58 -18.93
C ILE A 265 -20.28 -33.70 -19.84
N GLU A 266 -20.41 -33.83 -21.16
CA GLU A 266 -19.71 -32.97 -22.12
C GLU A 266 -20.06 -31.49 -21.92
N GLY A 267 -21.34 -31.18 -21.65
CA GLY A 267 -21.78 -29.84 -21.29
C GLY A 267 -21.10 -29.30 -20.03
N LEU A 268 -21.05 -30.10 -18.96
CA LEU A 268 -20.37 -29.73 -17.71
C LEU A 268 -18.86 -29.55 -17.91
N ASN A 269 -18.23 -30.39 -18.73
CA ASN A 269 -16.80 -30.33 -19.03
C ASN A 269 -16.44 -29.05 -19.82
N ASN A 270 -17.31 -28.64 -20.75
CA ASN A 270 -17.13 -27.37 -21.47
C ASN A 270 -17.27 -26.15 -20.53
N GLU A 271 -18.22 -26.18 -19.59
CA GLU A 271 -18.36 -25.13 -18.57
C GLU A 271 -17.11 -25.06 -17.68
N LEU A 272 -16.59 -26.21 -17.22
CA LEU A 272 -15.34 -26.29 -16.45
C LEU A 272 -14.18 -25.65 -17.22
N LYS A 273 -14.04 -26.00 -18.51
CA LYS A 273 -13.00 -25.43 -19.38
C LYS A 273 -13.12 -23.91 -19.52
N HIS A 274 -14.33 -23.37 -19.67
CA HIS A 274 -14.54 -21.92 -19.70
C HIS A 274 -14.16 -21.24 -18.38
N GLN A 275 -14.40 -21.90 -17.24
CA GLN A 275 -13.96 -21.39 -15.95
C GLN A 275 -12.43 -21.39 -15.80
N ASP A 276 -11.75 -22.44 -16.27
CA ASP A 276 -10.28 -22.49 -16.30
C ASP A 276 -9.67 -21.37 -17.17
N GLU A 277 -10.24 -21.13 -18.36
CA GLU A 277 -9.85 -20.00 -19.23
C GLU A 277 -10.00 -18.64 -18.52
N ARG A 278 -11.08 -18.47 -17.76
CA ARG A 278 -11.33 -17.25 -16.97
C ARG A 278 -10.35 -17.10 -15.81
N ILE A 279 -10.03 -18.19 -15.13
CA ILE A 279 -9.00 -18.20 -14.07
C ILE A 279 -7.66 -17.77 -14.65
N GLU A 280 -7.28 -18.27 -15.82
CA GLU A 280 -6.01 -17.92 -16.46
C GLU A 280 -5.96 -16.44 -16.84
N SER A 281 -7.02 -15.88 -17.44
CA SER A 281 -7.11 -14.44 -17.71
C SER A 281 -6.98 -13.57 -16.45
N LEU A 282 -7.59 -13.99 -15.34
CA LEU A 282 -7.47 -13.29 -14.06
C LEU A 282 -6.04 -13.38 -13.50
N LYS A 283 -5.36 -14.52 -13.64
CA LYS A 283 -3.93 -14.64 -13.26
C LYS A 283 -3.06 -13.68 -14.06
N GLU A 284 -3.24 -13.60 -15.37
CA GLU A 284 -2.51 -12.66 -16.23
C GLU A 284 -2.71 -11.20 -15.79
N GLN A 285 -3.95 -10.81 -15.48
CA GLN A 285 -4.26 -9.47 -14.96
C GLN A 285 -3.56 -9.20 -13.61
N ILE A 286 -3.52 -10.18 -12.72
CA ILE A 286 -2.79 -10.07 -11.44
C ILE A 286 -1.29 -9.85 -11.70
N VAL A 287 -0.69 -10.60 -12.62
CA VAL A 287 0.74 -10.43 -12.98
C VAL A 287 1.01 -9.02 -13.51
N VAL A 288 0.17 -8.50 -14.41
CA VAL A 288 0.30 -7.14 -14.94
C VAL A 288 0.16 -6.09 -13.83
N LEU A 289 -0.81 -6.25 -12.93
CA LEU A 289 -1.00 -5.34 -11.79
C LEU A 289 0.19 -5.39 -10.82
N GLN A 290 0.73 -6.58 -10.52
CA GLN A 290 1.92 -6.72 -9.69
C GLN A 290 3.15 -6.05 -10.33
N ALA A 291 3.32 -6.16 -11.65
CA ALA A 291 4.40 -5.49 -12.36
C ALA A 291 4.28 -3.95 -12.31
N LYS A 292 3.05 -3.41 -12.32
CA LYS A 292 2.79 -1.97 -12.16
C LYS A 292 3.05 -1.49 -10.73
N VAL A 293 2.78 -2.30 -9.71
CA VAL A 293 3.04 -1.94 -8.30
C VAL A 293 4.54 -2.00 -7.95
N LYS A 294 5.32 -2.82 -8.66
CA LYS A 294 6.78 -2.92 -8.47
C LYS A 294 7.59 -1.82 -9.21
N ARG A 295 6.96 -1.02 -10.07
CA ARG A 295 7.57 0.15 -10.73
C ARG A 295 7.22 1.41 -9.96
#